data_AF-A0A451BUI6-F1
#
_entry.id   AF-A0A451BUI6-F1
#
_cell.length_a   1.000
_cell.length_b   1.000
_cell.length_c   1.000
_cell.angle_alpha   90.00
_cell.angle_beta   90.00
_cell.angle_gamma   90.00
#
_symmetry.space_group_name_H-M   'P 1'
#
loop_
_entity.id
_entity.type
_entity.pdbx_description
1 polymer ?
#
loop_
_entity_poly.entity_id
_entity_poly.type
_entity_poly.pdbx_seq_one_letter_code
_entity_poly.pdbx_strand_id
1 'polypeptide(L)' 'MNMQTPSVMRDLVEKIHSLPTERITEVEDFVDFLKERSRSKRSPRREPLDFPVISVGRWPENFSLRREDMYGDDGR' A
#
# COMPACT_ATOMS: atom_id res chain seq x y z
N MET A 1 7.98 31.50 -3.09
CA MET A 1 8.21 30.07 -3.41
C MET A 1 7.12 29.65 -4.37
N ASN A 2 7.43 29.53 -5.66
CA ASN A 2 6.44 29.18 -6.66
C ASN A 2 6.12 27.69 -6.54
N MET A 3 4.96 27.36 -5.99
CA MET A 3 4.44 25.99 -6.01
C MET A 3 4.02 25.68 -7.44
N GLN A 4 4.99 25.27 -8.24
CA GLN A 4 4.73 24.77 -9.58
C GLN A 4 3.87 23.52 -9.42
N THR A 5 2.57 23.67 -9.69
CA THR A 5 1.64 22.55 -9.69
C THR A 5 2.21 21.48 -10.63
N PRO A 6 2.40 20.23 -10.17
CA PRO A 6 2.92 19.17 -11.03
C PRO A 6 1.97 19.01 -12.21
N SER A 7 2.52 18.72 -13.40
CA SER A 7 1.79 18.68 -14.68
C SER A 7 0.44 17.94 -14.57
N VAL A 8 0.43 16.83 -13.83
CA VAL A 8 -0.74 15.98 -13.61
C VAL A 8 -1.90 16.71 -12.90
N MET A 9 -1.63 17.66 -12.00
CA MET A 9 -2.68 18.45 -11.33
C MET A 9 -3.32 19.46 -12.28
N ARG A 10 -2.57 19.97 -13.27
CA ARG A 10 -3.10 20.95 -14.23
C ARG A 10 -4.12 20.30 -15.16
N ASP A 11 -3.77 19.14 -15.70
CA ASP A 11 -4.66 18.34 -16.57
C ASP A 11 -5.94 17.92 -15.85
N LEU A 12 -5.85 17.64 -14.55
CA LEU A 12 -7.02 17.30 -13.73
C LEU A 12 -7.95 18.50 -13.52
N VAL A 13 -7.38 19.68 -13.25
CA VAL A 13 -8.15 20.92 -13.08
C VAL A 13 -8.88 21.29 -14.38
N GLU A 14 -8.21 21.15 -15.53
CA GLU A 14 -8.83 21.39 -16.84
C GLU A 14 -9.98 20.41 -17.14
N LYS A 15 -9.82 19.13 -16.78
CA LYS A 15 -10.91 18.15 -16.87
C LYS A 15 -12.09 18.49 -15.97
N ILE A 16 -11.86 19.03 -14.78
CA ILE A 16 -12.94 19.43 -13.87
C ILE A 16 -13.71 20.63 -14.46
N HIS A 17 -13.02 21.60 -15.07
CA HIS A 17 -13.66 22.77 -15.69
C HIS A 17 -14.44 22.46 -16.97
N SER A 18 -14.11 21.37 -17.67
CA SER A 18 -14.80 20.93 -18.89
C SER A 18 -16.01 20.03 -18.62
N LEU A 19 -16.30 19.71 -17.35
CA LEU A 19 -17.47 18.90 -16.99
C LEU A 19 -18.78 19.69 -17.09
N PRO A 20 -19.87 19.06 -17.61
CA PRO A 20 -21.20 19.65 -17.59
C PRO A 20 -21.70 19.89 -16.16
N THR A 21 -22.41 21.01 -15.96
CA THR A 21 -22.95 21.42 -14.64
C THR A 21 -23.86 20.36 -14.01
N GLU A 22 -24.55 19.57 -14.84
CA GLU A 22 -25.42 18.46 -14.44
C GLU A 22 -24.68 17.33 -13.70
N ARG A 23 -23.36 17.24 -13.85
CA ARG A 23 -22.51 16.20 -13.23
C ARG A 23 -21.78 16.69 -11.98
N ILE A 24 -21.91 17.96 -11.60
CA ILE A 24 -21.19 18.55 -10.46
C ILE A 24 -21.59 17.86 -9.15
N THR A 25 -22.88 17.58 -8.95
CA THR A 25 -23.37 16.90 -7.75
C THR A 25 -22.82 15.48 -7.61
N GLU A 26 -22.69 14.75 -8.71
CA GLU A 26 -22.09 13.40 -8.73
C GLU A 26 -20.58 13.44 -8.42
N VAL A 27 -19.88 14.49 -8.88
CA VAL A 27 -18.47 14.72 -8.55
C VAL A 27 -18.30 15.08 -7.08
N GLU A 28 -19.19 15.90 -6.52
CA GLU A 28 -19.18 16.24 -5.09
C GLU A 28 -19.35 15.00 -4.21
N ASP A 29 -20.34 14.16 -4.51
CA ASP A 29 -20.56 12.87 -3.82
C ASP A 29 -19.33 11.96 -3.93
N PHE A 30 -18.71 11.87 -5.11
CA PHE A 30 -17.50 11.07 -5.31
C PHE A 30 -16.30 11.61 -4.51
N VAL A 31 -16.15 12.94 -4.44
CA VAL A 31 -15.09 13.58 -3.66
C VAL A 31 -15.30 13.33 -2.17
N ASP A 32 -16.53 13.40 -1.68
CA ASP A 32 -16.83 13.11 -0.28
C ASP A 32 -16.64 11.64 0.07
N PHE A 33 -16.99 10.72 -0.84
CA PHE A 33 -16.63 9.31 -0.73
C PHE A 33 -15.11 9.09 -0.65
N LEU A 34 -14.30 9.78 -1.46
CA LEU A 34 -12.85 9.69 -1.39
C LEU A 34 -12.29 10.21 -0.06
N LYS A 35 -12.84 11.33 0.46
CA LYS A 35 -12.46 11.87 1.77
C LYS A 35 -12.79 10.87 2.88
N GLU A 36 -13.99 10.29 2.88
CA GLU A 36 -14.41 9.30 3.87
C GLU A 36 -13.51 8.05 3.83
N ARG A 37 -13.23 7.53 2.64
CA ARG A 37 -12.32 6.39 2.44
C ARG A 37 -10.89 6.68 2.92
N SER A 38 -10.39 7.89 2.68
CA SER A 38 -9.06 8.31 3.15
C SER A 38 -8.97 8.42 4.67
N ARG A 39 -10.07 8.82 5.33
CA ARG A 39 -10.17 8.86 6.81
C ARG A 39 -10.20 7.45 7.39
N SER A 40 -10.95 6.53 6.78
CA SER A 40 -11.06 5.13 7.20
C SER A 40 -9.74 4.34 7.03
N LYS A 41 -8.94 4.67 6.01
CA LYS A 41 -7.61 4.05 5.78
C LYS A 41 -6.51 4.49 6.75
N ARG A 42 -6.79 5.35 7.73
CA ARG A 42 -5.92 5.52 8.89
C ARG A 42 -6.06 4.28 9.77
N SER A 43 -5.49 3.16 9.32
CA SER A 43 -5.21 2.05 10.23
C SER A 43 -4.48 2.65 11.43
N PRO A 44 -4.90 2.37 12.68
CA PRO A 44 -4.11 2.77 13.83
C PRO A 44 -2.68 2.30 13.57
N ARG A 45 -1.67 3.15 13.85
CA ARG A 45 -0.28 2.71 13.83
C ARG A 45 -0.26 1.39 14.59
N ARG A 46 0.05 0.30 13.90
CA ARG A 46 0.07 -1.02 14.52
C ARG A 46 1.16 -0.95 15.58
N GLU A 47 0.75 -0.83 16.84
CA GLU A 47 1.63 -1.10 17.96
C GLU A 47 2.23 -2.49 17.72
N PRO A 48 3.56 -2.65 17.74
CA PRO A 48 4.16 -3.96 17.65
C PRO A 48 3.56 -4.84 18.75
N LEU A 49 2.93 -5.94 18.36
CA LEU A 49 2.43 -6.91 19.30
C LEU A 49 3.63 -7.59 19.95
N ASP A 50 3.64 -7.67 21.28
CA ASP A 50 4.67 -8.37 22.06
C ASP A 50 4.41 -9.88 22.00
N PHE A 51 4.67 -10.47 20.83
CA PHE A 51 4.68 -11.91 20.69
C PHE A 51 5.93 -12.46 21.36
N PRO A 52 5.84 -13.56 22.12
CA PRO A 52 7.00 -14.23 22.68
C PRO A 52 7.81 -14.86 21.54
N VAL A 53 8.66 -14.04 20.92
CA VAL A 53 9.61 -14.49 19.89
C VAL A 53 10.77 -15.12 20.64
N ILE A 54 10.85 -16.45 20.60
CA ILE A 54 12.04 -17.14 21.04
C ILE A 54 13.15 -16.94 20.01
N SER A 55 14.31 -16.45 20.45
CA SER A 55 15.51 -16.45 19.62
C SER A 55 16.16 -17.83 19.74
N VAL A 56 16.09 -18.62 18.66
CA VAL A 56 16.68 -19.96 18.60
C VAL A 56 18.17 -19.94 18.24
N GLY A 57 18.83 -18.78 18.35
CA GLY A 57 20.25 -18.60 18.05
C GLY A 57 20.54 -18.42 16.56
N ARG A 58 21.84 -18.30 16.23
CA ARG A 58 22.29 -18.16 14.85
C ARG A 58 22.13 -19.49 14.12
N TRP A 59 21.59 -19.43 12.90
CA TRP A 59 21.55 -20.57 12.01
C TRP A 59 22.96 -21.09 11.69
N PRO A 60 23.22 -22.41 11.68
CA PRO A 60 24.53 -22.93 11.35
C PRO A 60 24.96 -22.53 9.94
N GLU A 61 26.23 -22.17 9.75
CA GLU A 61 26.76 -21.67 8.47
C GLU A 61 26.72 -22.72 7.36
N ASN A 62 26.74 -24.00 7.74
CA ASN A 62 26.67 -25.15 6.83
C ASN A 62 25.25 -25.73 6.70
N PHE A 63 24.23 -25.10 7.29
CA PHE A 63 22.86 -25.60 7.19
C PHE A 63 22.21 -25.06 5.91
N SER A 64 21.93 -25.98 5.00
CA SER A 64 21.22 -25.71 3.75
C SER A 64 19.74 -26.07 3.88
N LEU A 65 18.87 -25.18 3.38
CA LEU A 65 17.43 -25.41 3.24
C LEU A 65 17.07 -25.95 1.84
N ARG A 66 18.06 -26.44 1.09
CA ARG A 66 17.81 -27.07 -0.21
C ARG A 66 17.11 -28.39 0.00
N ARG A 67 16.24 -28.73 -0.97
CA ARG A 67 15.46 -29.97 -0.91
C ARG A 67 16.38 -31.18 -0.84
N GLU A 68 17.44 -31.16 -1.62
CA GLU A 68 18.40 -32.25 -1.77
C GLU A 68 19.14 -32.51 -0.45
N ASP A 69 19.40 -31.44 0.32
CA ASP A 69 20.05 -31.54 1.64
C ASP A 69 19.05 -31.90 2.76
N MET A 70 17.76 -31.55 2.61
CA MET A 70 16.72 -31.81 3.63
C MET A 70 16.02 -33.16 3.48
N TYR A 71 15.79 -33.60 2.24
CA TYR A 71 15.01 -34.79 1.91
C TYR A 71 15.83 -35.85 1.18
N GLY A 72 17.01 -35.49 0.66
CA GLY A 72 17.80 -36.34 -0.23
C GLY A 72 17.49 -36.05 -1.70
N ASP A 73 18.29 -36.63 -2.59
CA ASP A 73 18.07 -36.61 -4.04
C ASP A 73 17.16 -37.77 -4.50
N ASP A 74 16.31 -38.27 -3.61
CA ASP A 74 15.32 -39.32 -3.89
C ASP A 74 14.11 -38.79 -4.71
N GLY A 75 14.33 -37.70 -5.44
CA GLY A 75 13.37 -37.06 -6.34
C GLY A 75 13.13 -37.80 -7.66
N ARG A 76 13.55 -39.06 -7.80
CA ARG A 76 13.18 -39.97 -8.91
C ARG A 76 13.49 -41.44 -8.67
#